data_AF-A0AAP6AWH0-F1
#
_entry.id   AF-A0AAP6AWH0-F1
#
_cell.length_a   1.000
_cell.length_b   1.000
_cell.length_c   1.000
_cell.angle_alpha   90.00
_cell.angle_beta   90.00
_cell.angle_gamma   90.00
#
_symmetry.space_group_name_H-M   'P 1'
#
loop_
_entity.id
_entity.type
_entity.pdbx_description
1 polymer ?
#
loop_
_entity_poly.entity_id
_entity_poly.type
_entity_poly.pdbx_seq_one_letter_code
_entity_poly.pdbx_strand_id
1 'polypeptide(L)'
;MAIVKLKPQEAHMKHAVKVMDEIAAQIQEGGSLLGMIYSYMSENGAESERVYNAIRCLMRSLQKTEETASIFAEKLCEAKAMVSYGHFFGKIRAQREACGLTTTELARLLDLDEEIILQWESGEFEPTISMLIPLANVLGCDPLSLLDEKDSASVIRVNAPEPREESIGARIKSARKKLGLTEADLARMIHTYSDPINDWECGVCEVPADQIVPLASALNCDLMWLLTGKSLAKE
;
A
#
# COMPACT_ATOMS: atom_id res chain seq x y z
N MET A 1 -7.94 37.29 5.62
CA MET A 1 -7.24 36.21 4.89
C MET A 1 -6.83 35.16 5.91
N ALA A 2 -7.52 34.01 5.94
CA ALA A 2 -7.19 32.93 6.87
C ALA A 2 -5.96 32.18 6.33
N ILE A 3 -4.83 32.31 7.03
CA ILE A 3 -3.66 31.45 6.80
C ILE A 3 -4.05 30.08 7.37
N VAL A 4 -4.48 29.16 6.49
CA VAL A 4 -4.70 27.76 6.84
C VAL A 4 -3.34 27.19 7.25
N LYS A 5 -3.09 27.09 8.56
CA LYS A 5 -1.92 26.40 9.10
C LYS A 5 -2.06 24.92 8.71
N LEU A 6 -1.26 24.48 7.74
CA LEU A 6 -1.17 23.08 7.33
C LEU A 6 -0.85 22.20 8.54
N LYS A 7 -1.51 21.04 8.64
CA LYS A 7 -1.26 20.09 9.72
C LYS A 7 0.21 19.62 9.63
N PRO A 8 0.92 19.39 10.76
CA PRO A 8 2.34 19.06 10.76
C PRO A 8 2.72 17.91 9.80
N GLN A 9 1.91 16.84 9.73
CA GLN A 9 2.15 15.71 8.84
C GLN A 9 2.07 16.07 7.34
N GLU A 10 1.18 16.98 6.94
CA GLU A 10 1.08 17.44 5.55
C GLU A 10 2.29 18.29 5.15
N ALA A 11 2.88 19.03 6.10
CA ALA A 11 4.09 19.82 5.85
C ALA A 11 5.32 18.91 5.65
N HIS A 12 5.45 17.83 6.43
CA HIS A 12 6.52 16.84 6.25
C HIS A 12 6.43 16.12 4.90
N MET A 13 5.23 15.72 4.48
CA MET A 13 5.03 15.07 3.18
C MET A 13 5.34 16.00 1.99
N LYS A 14 4.92 17.27 2.06
CA LYS A 14 5.26 18.28 1.05
C LYS A 14 6.77 18.53 0.96
N HIS A 15 7.46 18.54 2.09
CA HIS A 15 8.92 18.66 2.12
C HIS A 15 9.59 17.48 1.43
N ALA A 16 9.11 16.26 1.67
CA ALA A 16 9.66 15.06 1.06
C ALA A 16 9.51 15.04 -0.47
N VAL A 17 8.32 15.40 -0.97
CA VAL A 17 8.08 15.53 -2.42
C VAL A 17 9.05 16.54 -3.05
N LYS A 18 9.24 17.70 -2.40
CA LYS A 18 10.18 18.73 -2.91
C LYS A 18 11.62 18.22 -3.00
N VAL A 19 12.08 17.44 -2.04
CA VAL A 19 13.44 16.86 -2.06
C VAL A 19 13.58 15.85 -3.21
N MET A 20 12.56 15.03 -3.46
CA MET A 20 12.55 14.11 -4.60
C MET A 20 12.59 14.86 -5.94
N ASP A 21 11.84 15.96 -6.08
CA ASP A 21 11.85 16.80 -7.27
C ASP A 21 13.24 17.43 -7.51
N GLU A 22 13.94 17.85 -6.45
CA GLU A 22 15.31 18.38 -6.52
C GLU A 22 16.31 17.32 -6.99
N ILE A 23 16.21 16.08 -6.47
CA ILE A 23 17.04 14.95 -6.91
C ILE A 23 16.78 14.63 -8.39
N ALA A 24 15.52 14.60 -8.81
CA ALA A 24 15.15 14.36 -10.20
C ALA A 24 15.73 15.43 -11.14
N ALA A 25 15.69 16.71 -10.74
CA ALA A 25 16.28 17.80 -11.49
C ALA A 25 17.81 17.64 -11.65
N GLN A 26 18.53 17.27 -10.57
CA GLN A 26 19.98 17.04 -10.63
C GLN A 26 20.34 15.89 -11.58
N ILE A 27 19.57 14.81 -11.59
CA ILE A 27 19.77 13.68 -12.52
C ILE A 27 19.55 14.14 -13.97
N GLN A 28 18.52 14.95 -14.22
CA GLN A 28 18.23 15.49 -15.56
C GLN A 28 19.34 16.44 -16.06
N GLU A 29 19.87 17.29 -15.18
CA GLU A 29 21.02 18.15 -15.48
C GLU A 29 22.27 17.32 -15.80
N GLY A 30 22.51 16.24 -15.04
CA GLY A 30 23.57 15.29 -15.31
C GLY A 30 23.45 14.63 -16.69
N GLY A 31 22.23 14.23 -17.08
CA GLY A 31 21.94 13.73 -18.43
C GLY A 31 22.23 14.75 -19.53
N SER A 32 21.92 16.03 -19.29
CA SER A 32 22.23 17.11 -20.23
C SER A 32 23.73 17.31 -20.40
N LEU A 33 24.49 17.31 -19.29
CA LEU A 33 25.96 17.37 -19.33
C LEU A 33 26.55 16.17 -20.09
N LEU A 34 26.03 14.97 -19.87
CA LEU A 34 26.46 13.77 -20.59
C LEU A 34 26.25 13.92 -22.11
N GLY A 35 25.11 14.46 -22.53
CA GLY A 35 24.83 14.76 -23.93
C GLY A 35 25.84 15.74 -24.54
N MET A 36 26.19 16.80 -23.80
CA MET A 36 27.23 17.76 -24.23
C MET A 36 28.61 17.10 -24.35
N ILE A 37 28.97 16.22 -23.42
CA ILE A 37 30.23 15.45 -23.46
C ILE A 37 30.27 14.60 -24.73
N TYR A 38 29.21 13.85 -25.04
CA TYR A 38 29.15 13.02 -26.24
C TYR A 38 29.26 13.84 -27.53
N SER A 39 28.57 14.98 -27.62
CA SER A 39 28.68 15.88 -28.78
C SER A 39 30.13 16.35 -28.97
N TYR A 40 30.78 16.77 -27.89
CA TYR A 40 32.17 17.22 -27.92
C TYR A 40 33.15 16.10 -28.31
N MET A 41 32.94 14.88 -27.79
CA MET A 41 33.73 13.70 -28.14
C MET A 41 33.62 13.35 -29.63
N SER A 42 32.44 13.49 -30.22
CA SER A 42 32.22 13.23 -31.65
C SER A 42 33.00 14.21 -32.54
N GLU A 43 33.21 15.44 -32.08
CA GLU A 43 33.92 16.48 -32.83
C GLU A 43 35.44 16.47 -32.59
N ASN A 44 35.90 16.10 -31.39
CA ASN A 44 37.28 16.32 -30.95
C ASN A 44 38.02 15.04 -30.50
N GLY A 45 37.35 13.89 -30.53
CA GLY A 45 37.91 12.60 -30.06
C GLY A 45 37.79 12.39 -28.54
N ALA A 46 37.78 11.11 -28.14
CA ALA A 46 37.53 10.68 -26.76
C ALA A 46 38.69 10.96 -25.78
N GLU A 47 39.92 11.13 -26.27
CA GLU A 47 41.13 11.24 -25.44
C GLU A 47 41.43 12.67 -24.97
N SER A 48 40.51 13.61 -25.16
CA SER A 48 40.71 14.99 -24.71
C SER A 48 40.69 15.08 -23.18
N GLU A 49 41.68 15.78 -22.60
CA GLU A 49 41.71 16.07 -21.16
C GLU A 49 40.42 16.77 -20.67
N ARG A 50 39.79 17.57 -21.53
CA ARG A 50 38.50 18.22 -21.24
C ARG A 50 37.37 17.20 -21.07
N VAL A 51 37.32 16.19 -21.92
CA VAL A 51 36.32 15.09 -21.83
C VAL A 51 36.50 14.35 -20.52
N TYR A 52 37.74 13.97 -20.19
CA TYR A 52 38.04 13.27 -18.95
C TYR A 52 37.68 14.09 -17.70
N ASN A 53 37.98 15.39 -17.68
CA ASN A 53 37.60 16.28 -16.59
C ASN A 53 36.08 16.43 -16.45
N ALA A 54 35.35 16.52 -17.58
CA ALA A 54 33.89 16.60 -17.58
C ALA A 54 33.24 15.31 -17.08
N ILE A 55 33.72 14.13 -17.52
CA ILE A 55 33.26 12.83 -17.03
C ILE A 55 33.51 12.70 -15.51
N ARG A 56 34.71 13.07 -15.03
CA ARG A 56 35.01 13.04 -13.60
C ARG A 56 34.13 14.00 -12.79
N CYS A 57 33.75 15.14 -13.38
CA CYS A 57 32.81 16.07 -12.76
C CYS A 57 31.41 15.45 -12.63
N LEU A 58 30.92 14.86 -13.72
CA LEU A 58 29.63 14.17 -13.75
C LEU A 58 29.58 13.03 -12.72
N MET A 59 30.59 12.17 -12.67
CA MET A 59 30.66 11.07 -11.71
C MET A 59 30.56 11.55 -10.25
N ARG A 60 31.35 12.58 -9.89
CA ARG A 60 31.31 13.14 -8.52
C ARG A 60 29.96 13.77 -8.18
N SER A 61 29.31 14.40 -9.16
CA SER A 61 27.98 14.96 -8.97
C SER A 61 26.94 13.87 -8.72
N LEU A 62 26.93 12.81 -9.52
CA LEU A 62 25.99 11.69 -9.38
C LEU A 62 26.15 10.97 -8.04
N GLN A 63 27.40 10.71 -7.63
CA GLN A 63 27.67 10.12 -6.32
C GLN A 63 27.13 10.98 -5.17
N LYS A 64 27.26 12.30 -5.25
CA LYS A 64 26.71 13.21 -4.24
C LYS A 64 25.17 13.19 -4.23
N THR A 65 24.54 13.07 -5.38
CA THR A 65 23.08 12.93 -5.50
C THR A 65 22.61 11.62 -4.86
N GLU A 66 23.32 10.51 -5.10
CA GLU A 66 23.07 9.22 -4.44
C GLU A 66 23.16 9.34 -2.91
N GLU A 67 24.26 9.87 -2.38
CA GLU A 67 24.44 10.09 -0.94
C GLU A 67 23.32 10.94 -0.33
N THR A 68 22.90 11.98 -1.04
CA THR A 68 21.80 12.87 -0.61
C THR A 68 20.47 12.12 -0.55
N ALA A 69 20.18 11.29 -1.55
CA ALA A 69 18.97 10.46 -1.59
C ALA A 69 18.95 9.46 -0.44
N SER A 70 20.07 8.78 -0.17
CA SER A 70 20.21 7.81 0.92
C SER A 70 20.00 8.45 2.30
N ILE A 71 20.69 9.57 2.58
CA ILE A 71 20.52 10.31 3.86
C ILE A 71 19.07 10.78 4.03
N PHE A 72 18.42 11.19 2.95
CA PHE A 72 17.03 11.62 3.00
C PHE A 72 16.09 10.45 3.30
N ALA A 73 16.28 9.30 2.65
CA ALA A 73 15.52 8.08 2.94
C ALA A 73 15.70 7.63 4.40
N GLU A 74 16.93 7.65 4.92
CA GLU A 74 17.23 7.33 6.33
C GLU A 74 16.50 8.26 7.30
N LYS A 75 16.46 9.57 7.03
CA LYS A 75 15.73 10.54 7.86
C LYS A 75 14.22 10.32 7.88
N LEU A 76 13.64 9.81 6.78
CA LEU A 76 12.24 9.39 6.77
C LEU A 76 12.02 8.15 7.65
N CYS A 77 12.99 7.24 7.69
CA CYS A 77 12.97 6.08 8.58
C CYS A 77 13.17 6.45 10.05
N GLU A 78 14.00 7.42 10.41
CA GLU A 78 14.14 7.84 11.82
C GLU A 78 12.83 8.39 12.43
N ALA A 79 11.90 8.89 11.60
CA ALA A 79 10.56 9.28 12.02
C ALA A 79 9.60 8.09 12.28
N LYS A 80 9.98 6.86 11.91
CA LYS A 80 9.24 5.60 12.11
C LYS A 80 10.22 4.46 12.43
N ALA A 81 10.35 4.11 13.70
CA ALA A 81 11.14 3.01 14.26
C ALA A 81 11.59 1.90 13.28
N MET A 82 12.90 1.59 13.34
CA MET A 82 13.64 0.45 12.74
C MET A 82 13.00 -0.21 11.51
N VAL A 83 13.43 0.22 10.33
CA VAL A 83 13.26 -0.56 9.10
C VAL A 83 14.27 -1.71 9.13
N SER A 84 13.78 -2.94 9.05
CA SER A 84 14.63 -4.08 8.78
C SER A 84 14.95 -4.05 7.29
N TYR A 85 16.21 -4.23 6.88
CA TYR A 85 16.53 -4.51 5.47
C TYR A 85 16.11 -5.96 5.10
N GLY A 86 15.00 -6.44 5.64
CA GLY A 86 14.51 -7.79 5.46
C GLY A 86 14.13 -7.99 4.00
N HIS A 87 14.50 -9.15 3.45
CA HIS A 87 14.19 -9.54 2.07
C HIS A 87 12.69 -9.48 1.83
N PHE A 88 12.26 -8.36 1.27
CA PHE A 88 10.87 -7.99 1.12
C PHE A 88 10.11 -8.97 0.19
N PHE A 89 10.83 -9.54 -0.78
CA PHE A 89 10.23 -10.09 -1.99
C PHE A 89 9.98 -11.61 -1.99
N GLY A 90 10.10 -12.28 -0.83
CA GLY A 90 9.60 -13.66 -0.67
C GLY A 90 8.10 -13.80 -1.01
N LYS A 91 7.36 -12.68 -1.00
CA LYS A 91 5.96 -12.56 -1.43
C LYS A 91 5.73 -12.62 -2.94
N ILE A 92 6.72 -12.27 -3.78
CA ILE A 92 6.54 -12.31 -5.25
C ILE A 92 6.21 -13.73 -5.67
N ARG A 93 6.98 -14.70 -5.17
CA ARG A 93 6.76 -16.12 -5.40
C ARG A 93 5.38 -16.57 -4.92
N ALA A 94 5.05 -16.28 -3.67
CA ALA A 94 3.78 -16.69 -3.07
C ALA A 94 2.58 -16.10 -3.83
N GLN A 95 2.66 -14.83 -4.23
CA GLN A 95 1.59 -14.15 -4.95
C GLN A 95 1.48 -14.63 -6.40
N ARG A 96 2.61 -14.89 -7.07
CA ARG A 96 2.65 -15.51 -8.41
C ARG A 96 1.97 -16.88 -8.38
N GLU A 97 2.34 -17.72 -7.41
CA GLU A 97 1.75 -19.04 -7.21
C GLU A 97 0.25 -18.96 -6.88
N ALA A 98 -0.18 -17.98 -6.07
CA ALA A 98 -1.60 -17.74 -5.78
C ALA A 98 -2.41 -17.31 -7.02
N CYS A 99 -1.77 -16.64 -7.98
CA CYS A 99 -2.35 -16.32 -9.28
C CYS A 99 -2.31 -17.49 -10.27
N GLY A 100 -1.70 -18.62 -9.90
CA GLY A 100 -1.52 -19.78 -10.77
C GLY A 100 -0.53 -19.55 -11.91
N LEU A 101 0.36 -18.57 -11.78
CA LEU A 101 1.33 -18.21 -12.81
C LEU A 101 2.64 -18.98 -12.60
N THR A 102 3.28 -19.37 -13.70
CA THR A 102 4.69 -19.81 -13.72
C THR A 102 5.64 -18.61 -13.79
N THR A 103 6.91 -18.83 -13.47
CA THR A 103 7.98 -17.81 -13.58
C THR A 103 8.09 -17.29 -15.02
N THR A 104 8.04 -18.19 -16.01
CA THR A 104 8.01 -17.83 -17.44
C THR A 104 6.79 -16.99 -17.82
N GLU A 105 5.60 -17.32 -17.30
CA GLU A 105 4.38 -16.55 -17.60
C GLU A 105 4.41 -15.15 -16.99
N LEU A 106 4.90 -15.02 -15.75
CA LEU A 106 5.09 -13.73 -15.11
C LEU A 106 6.09 -12.87 -15.88
N ALA A 107 7.23 -13.46 -16.28
CA ALA A 107 8.24 -12.80 -17.08
C ALA A 107 7.66 -12.27 -18.41
N ARG A 108 6.88 -13.12 -19.10
CA ARG A 108 6.20 -12.75 -20.36
C ARG A 108 5.17 -11.62 -20.17
N LEU A 109 4.45 -11.61 -19.04
CA LEU A 109 3.46 -10.56 -18.76
C LEU A 109 4.12 -9.21 -18.40
N LEU A 110 5.35 -9.25 -17.89
CA LEU A 110 6.13 -8.06 -17.56
C LEU A 110 7.11 -7.64 -18.67
N ASP A 111 7.18 -8.41 -19.77
CA ASP A 111 8.16 -8.22 -20.86
C ASP A 111 9.61 -8.27 -20.36
N LEU A 112 9.91 -9.27 -19.52
CA LEU A 112 11.21 -9.50 -18.90
C LEU A 112 11.73 -10.90 -19.21
N ASP A 113 13.04 -11.09 -19.04
CA ASP A 113 13.65 -12.42 -19.01
C ASP A 113 13.27 -13.17 -17.72
N GLU A 114 13.03 -14.47 -17.84
CA GLU A 114 12.66 -15.32 -16.70
C GLU A 114 13.70 -15.31 -15.57
N GLU A 115 14.98 -15.18 -15.92
CA GLU A 115 16.08 -15.06 -14.97
C GLU A 115 15.89 -13.88 -14.01
N ILE A 116 15.32 -12.76 -14.47
CA ILE A 116 15.04 -11.60 -13.62
C ILE A 116 14.02 -11.96 -12.54
N ILE A 117 12.98 -12.72 -12.89
CA ILE A 117 11.97 -13.19 -11.93
C ILE A 117 12.59 -14.15 -10.92
N LEU A 118 13.46 -15.05 -11.37
CA LEU A 118 14.16 -15.99 -10.48
C LEU A 118 15.08 -15.25 -9.49
N GLN A 119 15.80 -14.24 -9.95
CA GLN A 119 16.66 -13.39 -9.12
C GLN A 119 15.86 -12.57 -8.10
N TRP A 120 14.66 -12.11 -8.47
CA TRP A 120 13.76 -11.46 -7.53
C TRP A 120 13.21 -12.43 -6.47
N GLU A 121 12.80 -13.63 -6.89
CA GLU A 121 12.27 -14.65 -5.97
C GLU A 121 13.35 -15.29 -5.07
N SER A 122 14.60 -15.32 -5.52
CA SER A 122 15.75 -15.77 -4.70
C SER A 122 16.24 -14.71 -3.72
N GLY A 123 15.83 -13.45 -3.93
CA GLY A 123 16.33 -12.30 -3.16
C GLY A 123 17.75 -11.88 -3.55
N GLU A 124 18.29 -12.39 -4.66
CA GLU A 124 19.60 -11.97 -5.18
C GLU A 124 19.57 -10.53 -5.69
N PHE A 125 18.45 -10.11 -6.27
CA PHE A 125 18.22 -8.74 -6.74
C PHE A 125 16.83 -8.23 -6.38
N GLU A 126 16.73 -6.92 -6.22
CA GLU A 126 15.47 -6.24 -5.98
C GLU A 126 14.88 -5.68 -7.28
N PRO A 127 13.54 -5.75 -7.47
CA PRO A 127 12.88 -5.00 -8.53
C PRO A 127 13.13 -3.50 -8.33
N THR A 128 13.35 -2.77 -9.41
CA THR A 128 13.40 -1.31 -9.33
C THR A 128 12.04 -0.75 -8.89
N ILE A 129 12.02 0.46 -8.33
CA ILE A 129 10.77 1.15 -7.94
C ILE A 129 9.76 1.21 -9.10
N SER A 130 10.26 1.35 -10.33
CA SER A 130 9.43 1.38 -11.54
C SER A 130 8.66 0.08 -11.81
N MET A 131 9.15 -1.06 -11.28
CA MET A 131 8.53 -2.37 -11.45
C MET A 131 7.43 -2.68 -10.43
N LEU A 132 7.31 -1.91 -9.35
CA LEU A 132 6.32 -2.17 -8.29
C LEU A 132 4.88 -2.15 -8.82
N ILE A 133 4.51 -1.14 -9.61
CA ILE A 133 3.14 -1.00 -10.14
C ILE A 133 2.85 -2.06 -11.22
N PRO A 134 3.70 -2.25 -12.25
CA PRO A 134 3.50 -3.32 -13.23
C PRO A 134 3.38 -4.71 -12.59
N LEU A 135 4.24 -5.02 -11.63
CA LEU A 135 4.24 -6.29 -10.91
C LEU A 135 2.92 -6.49 -10.13
N ALA A 136 2.51 -5.50 -9.35
CA ALA A 136 1.26 -5.55 -8.59
C ALA A 136 0.02 -5.73 -9.49
N ASN A 137 -0.01 -5.06 -10.64
CA ASN A 137 -1.10 -5.19 -11.61
C ASN A 137 -1.20 -6.60 -12.18
N VAL A 138 -0.07 -7.21 -12.57
CA VAL A 138 -0.04 -8.60 -13.08
C VAL A 138 -0.43 -9.60 -12.00
N LEU A 139 0.01 -9.35 -10.77
CA LEU A 139 -0.27 -10.18 -9.59
C LEU A 139 -1.64 -9.92 -8.93
N GLY A 140 -2.40 -8.94 -9.43
CA GLY A 140 -3.72 -8.59 -8.92
C GLY A 140 -3.73 -8.16 -7.45
N CYS A 141 -2.65 -7.57 -6.95
CA CYS A 141 -2.52 -7.13 -5.56
C CYS A 141 -2.25 -5.62 -5.45
N ASP A 142 -2.33 -5.09 -4.23
CA ASP A 142 -1.95 -3.70 -3.96
C ASP A 142 -0.41 -3.56 -3.97
N PRO A 143 0.18 -2.53 -4.61
CA PRO A 143 1.64 -2.36 -4.66
C PRO A 143 2.33 -2.29 -3.30
N LEU A 144 1.66 -1.79 -2.25
CA LEU A 144 2.23 -1.75 -0.90
C LEU A 144 2.13 -3.10 -0.19
N SER A 145 1.24 -4.01 -0.62
CA SER A 145 1.21 -5.38 -0.09
C SER A 145 2.46 -6.18 -0.46
N LEU A 146 3.07 -5.82 -1.61
CA LEU A 146 4.41 -6.20 -2.04
C LEU A 146 5.50 -5.37 -1.34
N LEU A 147 5.21 -4.67 -0.23
CA LEU A 147 6.17 -3.91 0.62
C LEU A 147 5.93 -4.08 2.16
N ASP A 148 5.01 -4.96 2.61
CA ASP A 148 4.84 -5.36 4.03
C ASP A 148 5.73 -6.53 4.56
N GLU A 149 6.59 -6.28 5.56
CA GLU A 149 7.59 -7.26 6.08
C GLU A 149 7.01 -8.40 6.92
N LYS A 150 5.70 -8.42 7.19
CA LYS A 150 5.10 -9.47 8.01
C LYS A 150 5.17 -10.82 7.28
N ASP A 151 6.20 -11.60 7.61
CA ASP A 151 6.13 -13.05 7.73
C ASP A 151 5.10 -13.38 8.81
N SER A 152 3.83 -13.32 8.45
CA SER A 152 2.93 -14.26 9.09
C SER A 152 3.12 -15.56 8.35
N ALA A 153 3.76 -16.51 9.03
CA ALA A 153 3.48 -17.93 8.91
C ALA A 153 1.98 -18.24 9.21
N SER A 154 1.06 -17.46 8.65
CA SER A 154 -0.29 -17.86 8.36
C SER A 154 -0.25 -18.40 6.94
N VAL A 155 -0.25 -19.73 6.88
CA VAL A 155 -0.79 -20.49 5.76
C VAL A 155 -1.92 -19.66 5.13
N ILE A 156 -1.72 -19.11 3.93
CA ILE A 156 -2.84 -18.61 3.13
C ILE A 156 -3.61 -19.86 2.73
N ARG A 157 -4.47 -20.33 3.63
CA ARG A 157 -5.64 -21.10 3.27
C ARG A 157 -6.54 -20.12 2.55
N VAL A 158 -6.32 -19.98 1.25
CA VAL A 158 -7.31 -19.41 0.34
C VAL A 158 -8.60 -20.20 0.60
N ASN A 159 -9.61 -19.51 1.11
CA ASN A 159 -10.87 -19.99 1.71
C ASN A 159 -10.92 -20.25 3.24
N ALA A 160 -10.36 -19.35 4.05
CA ALA A 160 -11.04 -18.99 5.30
C ALA A 160 -11.01 -17.46 5.49
N PRO A 161 -12.16 -16.78 5.63
CA PRO A 161 -12.18 -15.35 5.92
C PRO A 161 -11.68 -15.12 7.35
N GLU A 162 -10.53 -14.47 7.50
CA GLU A 162 -10.15 -13.82 8.77
C GLU A 162 -11.15 -12.67 9.03
N PRO A 163 -11.56 -12.46 10.29
CA PRO A 163 -12.73 -11.66 10.61
C PRO A 163 -12.41 -10.19 10.36
N ARG A 164 -12.95 -9.64 9.27
CA ARG A 164 -13.23 -8.20 9.22
C ARG A 164 -14.00 -7.90 10.50
N GLU A 165 -13.65 -6.83 11.22
CA GLU A 165 -14.57 -6.29 12.21
C GLU A 165 -15.87 -6.02 11.46
N GLU A 166 -16.85 -6.92 11.61
CA GLU A 166 -18.13 -6.80 10.91
C GLU A 166 -18.68 -5.42 11.27
N SER A 167 -19.22 -4.68 10.30
CA SER A 167 -19.87 -3.42 10.65
C SER A 167 -21.06 -3.73 11.58
N ILE A 168 -21.46 -2.76 12.41
CA ILE A 168 -22.69 -2.89 13.21
C ILE A 168 -23.89 -3.23 12.31
N GLY A 169 -23.94 -2.67 11.10
CA GLY A 169 -24.93 -3.02 10.07
C GLY A 169 -24.92 -4.48 9.64
N ALA A 170 -23.74 -5.05 9.40
CA ALA A 170 -23.58 -6.47 9.07
C ALA A 170 -24.02 -7.38 10.23
N ARG A 171 -23.80 -6.98 11.48
CA ARG A 171 -24.29 -7.70 12.67
C ARG A 171 -25.81 -7.61 12.83
N ILE A 172 -26.40 -6.43 12.61
CA ILE A 172 -27.85 -6.23 12.59
C ILE A 172 -28.49 -7.16 11.56
N LYS A 173 -27.98 -7.13 10.32
CA LYS A 173 -28.46 -7.99 9.22
C LYS A 173 -28.37 -9.47 9.56
N SER A 174 -27.23 -9.89 10.12
CA SER A 174 -26.99 -11.29 10.47
C SER A 174 -27.89 -11.76 11.61
N ALA A 175 -28.07 -10.96 12.65
CA ALA A 175 -28.96 -11.27 13.77
C ALA A 175 -30.43 -11.31 13.32
N ARG A 176 -30.87 -10.34 12.52
CA ARG A 176 -32.22 -10.27 11.95
C ARG A 176 -32.56 -11.53 11.15
N LYS A 177 -31.64 -11.93 10.25
CA LYS A 177 -31.82 -13.14 9.42
C LYS A 177 -31.84 -14.42 10.25
N LYS A 178 -31.05 -14.52 11.32
CA LYS A 178 -31.08 -15.67 12.25
C LYS A 178 -32.44 -15.83 12.93
N LEU A 179 -33.14 -14.73 13.19
CA LEU A 179 -34.50 -14.74 13.75
C LEU A 179 -35.60 -14.87 12.68
N GLY A 180 -35.25 -14.98 11.40
CA GLY A 180 -36.22 -15.07 10.30
C GLY A 180 -37.01 -13.79 10.06
N LEU A 181 -36.54 -12.64 10.53
CA LEU A 181 -37.24 -11.36 10.44
C LEU A 181 -36.94 -10.67 9.10
N THR A 182 -37.94 -10.01 8.52
CA THR A 182 -37.74 -9.05 7.43
C THR A 182 -37.28 -7.70 7.98
N GLU A 183 -36.73 -6.81 7.14
CA GLU A 183 -36.41 -5.42 7.55
C GLU A 183 -37.65 -4.71 8.10
N ALA A 184 -38.82 -4.95 7.50
CA ALA A 184 -40.10 -4.40 7.96
C ALA A 184 -40.56 -4.99 9.31
N ASP A 185 -40.24 -6.24 9.60
CA ASP A 185 -40.52 -6.84 10.92
C ASP A 185 -39.65 -6.20 12.00
N LEU A 186 -38.35 -6.07 11.76
CA LEU A 186 -37.43 -5.44 12.71
C LEU A 186 -37.78 -3.96 12.93
N ALA A 187 -38.11 -3.24 11.86
CA ALA A 187 -38.56 -1.86 11.92
C ALA A 187 -39.81 -1.70 12.81
N ARG A 188 -40.80 -2.61 12.67
CA ARG A 188 -41.99 -2.62 13.52
C ARG A 188 -41.66 -2.90 14.99
N MET A 189 -40.69 -3.77 15.27
CA MET A 189 -40.30 -4.13 16.64
C MET A 189 -39.60 -2.99 17.39
N ILE A 190 -38.87 -2.12 16.69
CA ILE A 190 -38.21 -0.95 17.29
C ILE A 190 -38.92 0.38 16.99
N HIS A 191 -40.16 0.30 16.49
CA HIS A 191 -41.02 1.45 16.18
C HIS A 191 -40.40 2.48 15.22
N THR A 192 -39.73 2.00 14.17
CA THR A 192 -39.14 2.82 13.10
C THR A 192 -39.66 2.43 11.72
N TYR A 193 -39.23 3.16 10.68
CA TYR A 193 -39.51 2.84 9.28
C TYR A 193 -38.51 1.80 8.73
N SER A 194 -38.86 1.10 7.66
CA SER A 194 -37.99 0.08 7.05
C SER A 194 -36.72 0.64 6.43
N ASP A 195 -36.77 1.88 5.92
CA ASP A 195 -35.66 2.48 5.16
C ASP A 195 -34.39 2.66 6.03
N PRO A 196 -34.48 3.17 7.28
CA PRO A 196 -33.35 3.18 8.21
C PRO A 196 -32.68 1.81 8.42
N ILE A 197 -33.46 0.72 8.50
CA ILE A 197 -32.90 -0.62 8.71
C ILE A 197 -32.03 -1.02 7.52
N ASN A 198 -32.53 -0.80 6.30
CA ASN A 198 -31.76 -1.08 5.09
C ASN A 198 -30.51 -0.20 4.99
N ASP A 199 -30.63 1.09 5.31
CA ASP A 199 -29.50 2.02 5.26
C ASP A 199 -28.42 1.66 6.28
N TRP A 200 -28.80 1.23 7.49
CA TRP A 200 -27.86 0.74 8.50
C TRP A 200 -27.21 -0.57 8.07
N GLU A 201 -27.99 -1.53 7.55
CA GLU A 201 -27.49 -2.82 7.09
C GLU A 201 -26.55 -2.71 5.88
N CYS A 202 -26.73 -1.69 5.05
CA CYS A 202 -25.88 -1.38 3.91
C CYS A 202 -24.72 -0.43 4.25
N GLY A 203 -24.67 0.12 5.47
CA GLY A 203 -23.65 1.07 5.90
C GLY A 203 -23.76 2.45 5.25
N VAL A 204 -24.95 2.81 4.76
CA VAL A 204 -25.26 4.12 4.15
C VAL A 204 -25.30 5.22 5.21
N CYS A 205 -25.77 4.90 6.42
CA CYS A 205 -25.71 5.80 7.57
C CYS A 205 -25.42 5.03 8.88
N GLU A 206 -24.91 5.75 9.87
CA GLU A 206 -24.64 5.20 11.21
C GLU A 206 -25.93 4.97 12.00
N VAL A 207 -25.92 3.96 12.87
CA VAL A 207 -27.04 3.67 13.77
C VAL A 207 -27.08 4.72 14.88
N PRO A 208 -28.19 5.48 15.03
CA PRO A 208 -28.34 6.43 16.12
C PRO A 208 -28.23 5.76 17.49
N ALA A 209 -27.58 6.42 18.45
CA ALA A 209 -27.29 5.84 19.78
C ALA A 209 -28.55 5.41 20.54
N ASP A 210 -29.66 6.12 20.36
CA ASP A 210 -30.98 5.81 20.94
C ASP A 210 -31.61 4.54 20.36
N GLN A 211 -31.19 4.10 19.16
CA GLN A 211 -31.68 2.89 18.49
C GLN A 211 -30.88 1.64 18.84
N ILE A 212 -29.68 1.77 19.42
CA ILE A 212 -28.79 0.63 19.70
C ILE A 212 -29.38 -0.32 20.75
N VAL A 213 -29.97 0.20 21.83
CA VAL A 213 -30.60 -0.61 22.88
C VAL A 213 -31.89 -1.28 22.38
N PRO A 214 -32.83 -0.59 21.72
CA PRO A 214 -33.97 -1.22 21.05
C PRO A 214 -33.57 -2.32 20.08
N LEU A 215 -32.53 -2.11 19.27
CA LEU A 215 -32.02 -3.12 18.34
C LEU A 215 -31.49 -4.35 19.07
N ALA A 216 -30.67 -4.19 20.10
CA ALA A 216 -30.16 -5.32 20.88
C ALA A 216 -31.30 -6.12 21.53
N SER A 217 -32.32 -5.44 22.06
CA SER A 217 -33.50 -6.07 22.64
C SER A 217 -34.36 -6.80 21.60
N ALA A 218 -34.63 -6.18 20.45
CA ALA A 218 -35.45 -6.77 19.39
C ALA A 218 -34.75 -7.95 18.71
N LEU A 219 -33.42 -7.89 18.59
CA LEU A 219 -32.58 -8.94 18.01
C LEU A 219 -32.17 -10.00 19.03
N ASN A 220 -32.62 -9.87 20.28
CA ASN A 220 -32.29 -10.77 21.39
C ASN A 220 -30.79 -11.08 21.50
N CYS A 221 -29.95 -10.04 21.41
CA CYS A 221 -28.49 -10.16 21.43
C CYS A 221 -27.86 -9.24 22.48
N ASP A 222 -26.61 -9.56 22.85
CA ASP A 222 -25.83 -8.75 23.77
C ASP A 222 -25.46 -7.40 23.14
N LEU A 223 -25.59 -6.32 23.92
CA LEU A 223 -25.29 -4.96 23.49
C LEU A 223 -23.81 -4.81 23.10
N MET A 224 -22.90 -5.41 23.87
CA MET A 224 -21.46 -5.33 23.58
C MET A 224 -21.10 -6.14 22.33
N TRP A 225 -21.75 -7.28 22.11
CA TRP A 225 -21.66 -8.01 20.86
C TRP A 225 -22.16 -7.19 19.66
N LEU A 226 -23.30 -6.50 19.80
CA LEU A 226 -23.85 -5.67 18.71
C LEU A 226 -22.90 -4.52 18.34
N LEU A 227 -22.26 -3.89 19.34
CA LEU A 227 -21.34 -2.78 19.15
C LEU A 227 -19.96 -3.20 18.64
N THR A 228 -19.42 -4.31 19.15
CA THR A 228 -17.99 -4.65 19.00
C THR A 228 -17.73 -5.99 18.32
N GLY A 229 -18.77 -6.79 18.08
CA GLY A 229 -18.65 -8.18 17.62
C GLY A 229 -18.13 -9.15 18.68
N LYS A 230 -17.77 -8.67 19.87
CA LYS A 230 -17.26 -9.47 20.99
C LYS A 230 -18.38 -9.60 22.03
N SER A 231 -18.87 -10.82 22.25
CA SER A 231 -19.77 -11.09 23.37
C SER A 231 -18.95 -11.10 24.64
N LEU A 232 -19.44 -10.43 25.70
CA LEU A 232 -19.01 -10.74 27.06
C LEU A 232 -19.54 -12.13 27.38
N ALA A 233 -18.75 -13.17 27.10
CA ALA A 233 -19.06 -14.48 27.63
C ALA A 233 -19.05 -14.36 29.16
N LYS A 234 -20.21 -14.55 29.77
CA LYS A 234 -20.33 -14.90 31.18
C LYS A 234 -19.52 -16.19 31.38
N GLU A 235 -18.55 -16.14 32.27
CA GLU A 235 -18.04 -17.34 32.96
C GLU A 235 -19.20 -18.12 33.60
#